data_AF-A0A6I2X3V5-F1
#
_entry.id   AF-A0A6I2X3V5-F1
#
_cell.length_a   1.000
_cell.length_b   1.000
_cell.length_c   1.000
_cell.angle_alpha   90.00
_cell.angle_beta   90.00
_cell.angle_gamma   90.00
#
_symmetry.space_group_name_H-M   'P 1'
#
loop_
_entity.id
_entity.type
_entity.pdbx_description
1 polymer ?
#
loop_
_entity_poly.entity_id
_entity_poly.type
_entity_poly.pdbx_seq_one_letter_code
_entity_poly.pdbx_strand_id
1 'polypeptide(L)'
;KEELDLKDSSVALVPLGTPLLAGPGAIVATMIFVQQVHDVAHGVGLAVAVLAVHVAIALSLVAASPIVRIIKDAGVTLVARIAGLLLAAIAVQMVVTAIRGFIAAG
;
A
#
# COMPACT_ATOMS: atom_id res chain seq x y z
N LYS A 1 -8.88 3.25 -47.21
CA LYS A 1 -7.76 3.31 -46.24
C LYS A 1 -8.25 4.15 -45.08
N GLU A 2 -8.73 3.51 -44.03
CA GLU A 2 -8.76 4.11 -42.70
C GLU A 2 -8.43 2.96 -41.75
N GLU A 3 -7.36 3.18 -40.99
CA GLU A 3 -6.61 2.19 -40.23
C GLU A 3 -7.42 1.60 -39.08
N LEU A 4 -7.26 0.30 -38.89
CA LEU A 4 -7.58 -0.40 -37.66
C LEU A 4 -6.64 0.10 -36.55
N ASP A 5 -7.02 1.13 -35.81
CA ASP A 5 -6.33 1.52 -34.57
C ASP A 5 -6.80 0.59 -33.42
N LEU A 6 -6.43 -0.68 -33.52
CA LEU A 6 -6.39 -1.59 -32.39
C LEU A 6 -5.05 -1.37 -31.66
N LYS A 7 -4.89 -0.22 -31.02
CA LYS A 7 -3.84 -0.04 -30.02
C LYS A 7 -4.30 -0.62 -28.69
N ASP A 8 -3.98 -1.90 -28.57
CA ASP A 8 -3.44 -2.59 -27.41
C ASP A 8 -3.89 -2.20 -25.99
N SER A 9 -4.28 -3.26 -25.30
CA SER A 9 -4.26 -3.45 -23.85
C SER A 9 -5.49 -2.96 -23.07
N SER A 10 -6.59 -3.67 -23.28
CA SER A 10 -7.51 -4.00 -22.19
C SER A 10 -6.76 -4.88 -21.16
N VAL A 11 -5.83 -4.27 -20.42
CA VAL A 11 -5.36 -4.83 -19.16
C VAL A 11 -6.56 -4.81 -18.25
N ALA A 12 -6.98 -5.98 -17.76
CA ALA A 12 -7.93 -6.06 -16.67
C ALA A 12 -7.37 -5.21 -15.51
N LEU A 13 -7.92 -4.01 -15.33
CA LEU A 13 -7.61 -3.11 -14.22
C LEU A 13 -8.18 -3.77 -12.96
N VAL A 14 -7.41 -4.68 -12.38
CA VAL A 14 -7.65 -5.10 -11.00
C VAL A 14 -7.45 -3.87 -10.12
N PRO A 15 -8.29 -3.68 -9.09
CA PRO A 15 -8.24 -2.49 -8.24
C PRO A 15 -6.98 -2.52 -7.38
N LEU A 16 -5.82 -2.20 -7.96
CA LEU A 16 -4.51 -2.19 -7.30
C LEU A 16 -4.43 -1.16 -6.18
N GLY A 17 -5.33 -0.17 -6.16
CA GLY A 17 -5.45 0.80 -5.07
C GLY A 17 -5.76 0.16 -3.72
N THR A 18 -6.62 -0.86 -3.66
CA THR A 18 -6.99 -1.51 -2.39
C THR A 18 -5.83 -2.35 -1.82
N PRO A 19 -5.15 -3.22 -2.60
CA PRO A 19 -3.90 -3.86 -2.19
C PRO A 19 -2.80 -2.87 -1.83
N LEU A 20 -2.72 -1.72 -2.50
CA LEU A 20 -1.73 -0.68 -2.21
C LEU A 20 -2.01 0.02 -0.87
N LEU A 21 -3.27 0.31 -0.57
CA LEU A 21 -3.70 0.91 0.70
C LEU A 21 -3.47 -0.02 1.89
N ALA A 22 -3.85 -1.30 1.75
CA ALA A 22 -3.56 -2.31 2.77
C ALA A 22 -2.05 -2.55 2.87
N GLY A 23 -1.35 -2.56 1.74
CA GLY A 23 0.09 -2.67 1.57
C GLY A 23 0.70 -3.93 2.19
N PRO A 24 1.66 -4.60 1.54
CA PRO A 24 2.34 -5.73 2.18
C PRO A 24 3.03 -5.32 3.50
N GLY A 25 3.54 -4.09 3.59
CA GLY A 25 4.14 -3.54 4.81
C GLY A 25 3.14 -3.31 5.95
N ALA A 26 1.95 -2.76 5.67
CA ALA A 26 0.95 -2.53 6.71
C ALA A 26 0.31 -3.84 7.19
N ILE A 27 0.15 -4.84 6.30
CA ILE A 27 -0.26 -6.19 6.68
C ILE A 27 0.76 -6.81 7.65
N VAL A 28 2.06 -6.82 7.30
CA VAL A 28 3.11 -7.42 8.14
C VAL A 28 3.26 -6.68 9.48
N ALA A 29 3.23 -5.35 9.47
CA ALA A 29 3.32 -4.55 10.70
C ALA A 29 2.15 -4.86 11.65
N THR A 30 0.92 -4.92 11.12
CA THR A 30 -0.27 -5.25 11.92
C THR A 30 -0.15 -6.67 12.49
N MET A 31 0.31 -7.64 11.70
CA MET A 31 0.54 -9.01 12.17
C MET A 31 1.53 -9.05 13.34
N ILE A 32 2.65 -8.33 13.25
CA ILE A 32 3.64 -8.25 14.33
C ILE A 32 3.04 -7.57 15.58
N PHE A 33 2.27 -6.49 15.42
CA PHE A 33 1.63 -5.83 16.56
C PHE A 33 0.58 -6.69 17.24
N VAL A 34 -0.18 -7.49 16.47
CA VAL A 34 -1.10 -8.48 17.05
C VAL A 34 -0.34 -9.52 17.89
N GLN A 35 0.82 -9.98 17.44
CA GLN A 35 1.65 -10.93 18.19
C GLN A 35 2.19 -10.37 19.52
N GLN A 36 2.26 -9.04 19.67
CA GLN A 36 2.71 -8.35 20.87
C GLN A 36 1.57 -8.09 21.88
N VAL A 37 0.33 -8.44 21.55
CA VAL A 37 -0.80 -8.29 22.48
C VAL A 37 -0.79 -9.44 23.49
N HIS A 38 -0.35 -9.15 24.72
CA HIS A 38 -0.29 -10.13 25.81
C HIS A 38 -1.39 -9.94 26.86
N ASP A 39 -2.07 -8.81 26.85
CA ASP A 39 -3.08 -8.41 27.82
C ASP A 39 -4.11 -7.46 27.18
N VAL A 40 -5.23 -7.28 27.89
CA VAL A 40 -6.39 -6.55 27.39
C VAL A 40 -6.06 -5.09 27.06
N ALA A 41 -5.15 -4.45 27.81
CA ALA A 41 -4.77 -3.07 27.59
C ALA A 41 -4.07 -2.89 26.23
N HIS A 42 -3.13 -3.77 25.88
CA HIS A 42 -2.49 -3.77 24.57
C HIS A 42 -3.48 -4.10 23.44
N GLY A 43 -4.45 -4.99 23.68
CA GLY A 43 -5.50 -5.30 22.71
C GLY A 43 -6.40 -4.11 22.41
N VAL A 44 -6.83 -3.37 23.44
CA VAL A 44 -7.60 -2.13 23.28
C VAL A 44 -6.76 -1.05 22.59
N GLY A 45 -5.48 -0.90 22.97
CA GLY A 45 -4.56 0.03 22.33
C GLY A 45 -4.41 -0.22 20.84
N LEU A 46 -4.24 -1.49 20.45
CA LEU A 46 -4.17 -1.89 19.03
C LEU A 46 -5.47 -1.57 18.29
N ALA A 47 -6.64 -1.86 18.88
CA ALA A 47 -7.93 -1.56 18.27
C ALA A 47 -8.13 -0.06 18.03
N VAL A 48 -7.76 0.78 19.00
CA VAL A 48 -7.80 2.24 18.87
C VAL A 48 -6.84 2.72 17.79
N ALA A 49 -5.63 2.17 17.71
CA ALA A 49 -4.66 2.51 16.67
C ALA A 49 -5.18 2.16 15.27
N VAL A 50 -5.77 0.97 15.10
CA VAL A 50 -6.38 0.56 13.83
C VAL A 50 -7.52 1.50 13.43
N LEU A 51 -8.42 1.83 14.36
CA LEU A 51 -9.50 2.79 14.10
C LEU A 51 -8.96 4.17 13.71
N ALA A 52 -7.94 4.67 14.39
CA ALA A 52 -7.30 5.95 14.08
C ALA A 52 -6.72 5.97 12.65
N VAL A 53 -6.05 4.89 12.23
CA VAL A 53 -5.55 4.74 10.85
C VAL A 53 -6.70 4.76 9.84
N HIS A 54 -7.81 4.06 10.11
CA HIS A 54 -8.97 4.06 9.21
C HIS A 54 -9.58 5.47 9.07
N VAL A 55 -9.69 6.22 10.17
CA VAL A 55 -10.16 7.61 10.14
C VAL A 55 -9.20 8.49 9.31
N ALA A 56 -7.89 8.34 9.49
CA ALA A 56 -6.89 9.09 8.72
C ALA A 56 -6.98 8.79 7.21
N ILE A 57 -7.17 7.52 6.84
CA ILE A 57 -7.38 7.11 5.45
C ILE A 57 -8.67 7.72 4.91
N ALA A 58 -9.78 7.62 5.64
CA ALA A 58 -11.07 8.18 5.23
C ALA A 58 -10.99 9.69 4.99
N LEU A 59 -10.37 10.44 5.91
CA LEU A 59 -10.16 11.89 5.75
C LEU A 59 -9.29 12.21 4.54
N SER A 60 -8.23 11.45 4.30
CA SER A 60 -7.36 11.61 3.14
C SER A 60 -8.09 11.38 1.83
N LEU A 61 -8.95 10.36 1.77
CA LEU A 61 -9.78 10.06 0.60
C LEU A 61 -10.83 11.14 0.34
N VAL A 62 -11.50 11.63 1.39
CA VAL A 62 -12.46 12.74 1.28
C VAL A 62 -11.76 14.02 0.80
N ALA A 63 -10.54 14.28 1.28
CA ALA A 63 -9.72 15.42 0.87
C ALA A 63 -9.03 15.23 -0.50
N ALA A 64 -9.20 14.09 -1.18
CA ALA A 64 -8.48 13.82 -2.42
C ALA A 64 -8.82 14.83 -3.55
N SER A 65 -10.07 15.30 -3.63
CA SER A 65 -10.50 16.25 -4.67
C SER A 65 -9.72 17.58 -4.65
N PRO A 66 -9.62 18.31 -3.51
CA PRO A 66 -8.78 19.51 -3.46
C PRO A 66 -7.28 19.20 -3.61
N ILE A 67 -6.80 18.06 -3.10
CA ILE A 67 -5.38 17.66 -3.25
C ILE A 67 -5.02 17.53 -4.74
N VAL A 68 -5.83 16.81 -5.50
CA VAL A 68 -5.61 16.60 -6.95
C VAL A 68 -5.64 17.91 -7.72
N ARG A 69 -6.48 18.88 -7.32
CA ARG A 69 -6.51 20.21 -7.95
C ARG A 69 -5.20 21.00 -7.78
N ILE A 70 -4.46 20.78 -6.69
CA ILE A 70 -3.19 21.44 -6.42
C ILE A 70 -2.05 20.79 -7.21
N ILE A 71 -1.95 19.45 -7.16
CA ILE A 71 -0.83 18.71 -7.76
C ILE A 71 -1.02 18.38 -9.24
N LYS A 72 -2.27 18.44 -9.73
CA LYS A 72 -2.70 18.15 -11.11
C LYS A 72 -2.36 16.73 -11.57
N ASP A 73 -2.83 16.35 -12.76
CA ASP A 73 -2.71 14.97 -13.27
C ASP A 73 -1.26 14.51 -13.44
N ALA A 74 -0.37 15.43 -13.84
CA ALA A 74 1.06 15.15 -13.94
C ALA A 74 1.67 14.80 -12.58
N GLY A 75 1.28 15.51 -11.52
CA GLY A 75 1.72 15.24 -10.15
C GLY A 75 1.19 13.89 -9.64
N VAL A 76 -0.09 13.58 -9.88
CA VAL A 76 -0.67 12.28 -9.53
C VAL A 76 0.09 11.13 -10.20
N THR A 77 0.38 11.27 -11.50
CA THR A 77 1.12 10.25 -12.27
C THR A 77 2.54 10.06 -11.73
N LEU A 78 3.22 11.16 -11.40
CA LEU A 78 4.56 11.11 -10.83
C LEU A 78 4.57 10.42 -9.46
N VAL A 79 3.66 10.81 -8.56
CA VAL A 79 3.53 10.21 -7.23
C VAL A 79 3.21 8.71 -7.32
N ALA A 80 2.29 8.32 -8.21
CA ALA A 80 1.97 6.91 -8.43
C ALA A 80 3.18 6.10 -8.90
N ARG A 81 4.00 6.65 -9.81
CA ARG A 81 5.26 6.02 -10.24
C ARG A 81 6.24 5.87 -9.10
N ILE A 82 6.46 6.91 -8.30
CA ILE A 82 7.38 6.86 -7.15
C ILE A 82 6.89 5.84 -6.12
N ALA A 83 5.60 5.84 -5.78
CA ALA A 83 5.01 4.87 -4.86
C ALA A 83 5.21 3.43 -5.36
N GLY A 84 5.01 3.19 -6.66
CA GLY A 84 5.27 1.87 -7.27
C GLY A 84 6.74 1.45 -7.23
N LEU A 85 7.67 2.37 -7.50
CA LEU A 85 9.12 2.11 -7.40
C LEU A 85 9.55 1.81 -5.96
N LEU A 86 9.03 2.57 -4.99
CA LEU A 86 9.27 2.32 -3.56
C LEU A 86 8.70 0.97 -3.13
N LEU A 87 7.48 0.63 -3.58
CA LEU A 87 6.88 -0.67 -3.27
C LEU A 87 7.69 -1.83 -3.86
N ALA A 88 8.22 -1.68 -5.07
CA ALA A 88 9.11 -2.68 -5.67
C ALA A 88 10.41 -2.85 -4.85
N ALA A 89 11.01 -1.75 -4.41
CA ALA A 89 12.20 -1.80 -3.54
C ALA A 89 11.91 -2.50 -2.20
N ILE A 90 10.78 -2.17 -1.56
CA ILE A 90 10.34 -2.80 -0.31
C ILE A 90 10.06 -4.29 -0.52
N ALA A 91 9.45 -4.68 -1.63
CA ALA A 91 9.20 -6.07 -1.96
C ALA A 91 10.51 -6.87 -2.08
N VAL A 92 11.50 -6.35 -2.81
CA VAL A 92 12.83 -6.98 -2.91
C VAL A 92 13.50 -7.07 -1.54
N GLN A 93 13.42 -6.01 -0.73
CA GLN A 93 13.96 -6.01 0.64
C GLN A 93 13.33 -7.11 1.49
N MET A 94 12.00 -7.28 1.44
CA MET A 94 11.33 -8.36 2.20
C MET A 94 11.77 -9.74 1.76
N VAL A 95 11.94 -9.98 0.45
CA VAL A 95 12.46 -11.25 -0.08
C VAL A 95 13.88 -11.51 0.42
N VAL A 96 14.77 -10.52 0.35
CA VAL A 96 16.15 -10.65 0.84
C VAL A 96 16.19 -10.95 2.33
N THR A 97 15.39 -10.24 3.14
CA THR A 97 15.30 -10.49 4.58
C THR A 97 14.82 -11.92 4.87
N ALA A 98 13.81 -12.41 4.15
CA ALA A 98 13.32 -13.77 4.30
C ALA A 98 14.39 -14.81 3.94
N ILE A 99 15.09 -14.65 2.82
CA ILE A 99 16.18 -15.55 2.40
C ILE A 99 17.32 -15.57 3.42
N ARG A 100 17.76 -14.40 3.90
CA ARG A 100 18.80 -14.31 4.93
C ARG A 100 18.38 -14.98 6.23
N GLY A 101 17.13 -14.79 6.65
CA GLY A 101 16.56 -15.47 7.82
C GLY A 101 16.55 -16.99 7.65
N PHE A 102 16.18 -17.49 6.47
CA PHE A 102 16.18 -18.92 6.17
C PHE A 102 17.59 -19.53 6.23
N ILE A 103 18.59 -18.89 5.61
CA ILE A 103 19.98 -19.38 5.61
C ILE A 103 20.59 -19.35 7.02
N ALA A 104 20.28 -18.35 7.83
CA ALA A 104 20.81 -18.27 9.20
C ALA A 104 20.16 -19.27 10.17
N ALA A 105 18.96 -19.74 9.86
CA ALA A 105 18.22 -20.70 10.69
C ALA A 105 18.53 -22.18 10.34
N GLY A 106 19.12 -22.44 9.17
CA GLY A 106 19.61 -23.76 8.76
C GLY A 106 21.08 -23.95 9.10
#